data_AF-A0A8E6B2R5-F1
#
_entry.id   AF-A0A8E6B2R5-F1
#
_cell.length_a   1.000
_cell.length_b   1.000
_cell.length_c   1.000
_cell.angle_alpha   90.00
_cell.angle_beta   90.00
_cell.angle_gamma   90.00
#
_symmetry.space_group_name_H-M   'P 1'
#
loop_
_entity.id
_entity.type
_entity.pdbx_description
1 polymer ?
#
loop_
_entity_poly.entity_id
_entity_poly.type
_entity_poly.pdbx_seq_one_letter_code
_entity_poly.pdbx_strand_id
1 'polypeptide(L)' 'MSNEFRIGKVRGYRRGKIWYLCYNEQGRRHRPRVGPDRNAARPLASQINSQLDVGTPAELSFESISIEKA' A
#
# COMPACT_ATOMS: atom_id res chain seq x y z
N MET A 1 20.92 3.03 -4.76
CA MET A 1 19.70 2.44 -4.16
C MET A 1 18.50 2.91 -4.96
N SER A 2 17.72 2.02 -5.58
CA SER A 2 16.55 2.43 -6.36
C SER A 2 15.50 3.05 -5.44
N ASN A 3 15.17 4.32 -5.68
CA ASN A 3 14.17 5.10 -4.92
C ASN A 3 12.73 4.74 -5.30
N GLU A 4 12.55 3.68 -6.08
CA GLU A 4 11.27 3.19 -6.55
C GLU A 4 11.27 1.67 -6.65
N PHE A 5 10.09 1.09 -6.62
CA PHE A 5 9.83 -0.31 -6.90
C PHE A 5 8.42 -0.46 -7.47
N ARG A 6 8.15 -1.58 -8.13
CA ARG A 6 6.85 -1.91 -8.69
C ARG A 6 6.47 -3.33 -8.30
N ILE A 7 5.23 -3.52 -7.88
CA ILE A 7 4.61 -4.82 -7.64
C ILE A 7 3.29 -4.81 -8.39
N GLY A 8 3.25 -5.51 -9.52
CA GLY A 8 2.11 -5.55 -10.45
C GLY A 8 1.58 -4.16 -10.83
N LYS A 9 0.36 -3.84 -10.39
CA LYS A 9 -0.36 -2.57 -10.64
C LYS A 9 0.03 -1.44 -9.67
N VAL A 10 0.81 -1.74 -8.62
CA VAL A 10 1.20 -0.78 -7.58
C VAL A 10 2.65 -0.32 -7.79
N ARG A 11 2.87 1.00 -7.76
CA ARG A 11 4.20 1.62 -7.81
C ARG A 11 4.55 2.25 -6.47
N GLY A 12 5.60 1.78 -5.82
CA GLY A 12 6.19 2.41 -4.65
C GLY A 12 7.29 3.39 -5.05
N TYR A 13 7.26 4.61 -4.53
CA TYR A 13 8.33 5.60 -4.74
C TYR A 13 8.63 6.38 -3.47
N ARG A 14 9.90 6.75 -3.29
CA ARG A 14 10.37 7.53 -2.15
C ARG A 14 10.34 9.02 -2.49
N ARG A 15 9.72 9.82 -1.64
CA ARG A 15 9.77 11.29 -1.68
C ARG A 15 10.32 11.79 -0.35
N GLY A 16 11.54 12.33 -0.37
CA GLY A 16 12.30 12.65 0.84
C GLY A 16 12.60 11.39 1.64
N LYS A 17 12.17 11.36 2.91
CA LYS A 17 12.32 10.20 3.80
C LYS A 17 11.11 9.27 3.80
N ILE A 18 10.09 9.51 2.98
CA ILE A 18 8.80 8.82 3.06
C ILE A 18 8.52 8.06 1.78
N TRP A 19 8.02 6.83 1.92
CA TRP A 19 7.49 6.01 0.85
C TRP A 19 6.01 6.28 0.63
N TYR A 20 5.67 6.40 -0.65
CA TYR A 20 4.32 6.50 -1.17
C TYR A 20 4.06 5.30 -2.06
N LEU A 21 2.86 4.76 -2.01
CA LEU A 21 2.38 3.79 -2.99
C LEU A 21 1.43 4.51 -3.93
N CYS A 22 1.48 4.22 -5.22
CA CYS A 22 0.59 4.78 -6.23
C CYS A 22 -0.03 3.65 -7.02
N TYR A 23 -1.35 3.64 -7.10
CA TYR A 23 -2.12 2.67 -7.85
C TYR A 23 -3.44 3.27 -8.32
N ASN A 24 -4.09 2.60 -9.26
CA ASN A 24 -5.44 2.96 -9.70
C ASN A 24 -6.41 1.88 -9.25
N GLU A 25 -7.47 2.30 -8.58
CA GLU A 25 -8.58 1.46 -8.14
C GLU A 25 -9.85 2.05 -8.74
N GLN A 26 -10.59 1.26 -9.52
CA GLN A 26 -11.86 1.69 -10.15
C GLN A 26 -11.79 3.04 -10.89
N GLY A 27 -10.67 3.28 -11.60
CA GLY A 27 -10.44 4.54 -12.34
C GLY A 27 -10.01 5.73 -11.47
N ARG A 28 -9.92 5.58 -10.15
CA ARG A 28 -9.41 6.60 -9.22
C ARG A 28 -7.97 6.30 -8.85
N ARG A 29 -7.14 7.35 -8.79
CA ARG A 29 -5.72 7.23 -8.43
C ARG A 29 -5.53 7.42 -6.93
N HIS A 30 -5.04 6.38 -6.27
CA HIS A 30 -4.74 6.38 -4.84
C HIS A 30 -3.25 6.58 -4.60
N ARG A 31 -2.91 7.37 -3.57
CA ARG A 31 -1.54 7.68 -3.17
C ARG A 31 -1.31 7.62 -1.66
N PRO A 32 -1.52 6.47 -1.00
CA PRO A 32 -1.33 6.37 0.44
C PRO A 32 0.15 6.55 0.83
N ARG A 33 0.34 7.18 1.99
CA ARG A 33 1.62 7.35 2.66
C ARG A 33 1.87 6.14 3.55
N VAL A 34 3.02 5.47 3.39
CA VAL A 34 3.32 4.24 4.12
C VAL A 34 4.31 4.45 5.27
N GLY A 35 5.22 5.41 5.13
CA GLY A 35 6.23 5.70 6.14
C GLY A 35 7.66 5.60 5.60
N PRO A 36 8.68 5.65 6.46
CA PRO A 36 10.06 5.78 6.00
C PRO A 36 10.72 4.47 5.57
N ASP A 37 10.18 3.32 5.97
CA ASP A 37 10.77 2.02 5.71
C ASP A 37 10.29 1.41 4.39
N ARG A 38 11.27 1.05 3.54
CA ARG A 38 11.04 0.35 2.28
C ARG A 38 10.58 -1.09 2.52
N ASN A 39 11.11 -1.74 3.54
CA ASN A 39 10.81 -3.15 3.83
C ASN A 39 9.38 -3.30 4.35
N ALA A 40 8.84 -2.31 5.06
CA ALA A 40 7.42 -2.21 5.37
C ALA A 40 6.55 -1.81 4.15
N ALA A 41 7.06 -0.96 3.24
CA ALA A 41 6.29 -0.53 2.06
C ALA A 41 6.06 -1.61 1.01
N ARG A 42 7.00 -2.56 0.90
CA ARG A 42 6.95 -3.65 -0.08
C ARG A 42 5.81 -4.66 0.17
N PRO A 43 5.59 -5.22 1.38
CA PRO A 43 4.47 -6.13 1.64
C PRO A 43 3.12 -5.43 1.47
N LEU A 44 3.00 -4.16 1.87
CA LEU A 44 1.78 -3.37 1.66
C LEU A 44 1.45 -3.20 0.18
N ALA A 45 2.45 -2.93 -0.66
CA ALA A 45 2.23 -2.90 -2.10
C ALA A 45 1.83 -4.26 -2.68
N SER A 46 2.34 -5.37 -2.12
CA SER A 46 1.90 -6.72 -2.51
C SER A 46 0.45 -6.96 -2.13
N GLN A 47 0.04 -6.60 -0.91
CA GLN A 47 -1.33 -6.74 -0.44
C GLN A 47 -2.31 -5.93 -1.30
N ILE A 48 -2.00 -4.66 -1.58
CA ILE A 48 -2.82 -3.82 -2.46
C ILE A 48 -2.88 -4.41 -3.87
N ASN A 49 -1.76 -4.90 -4.39
CA ASN A 49 -1.76 -5.52 -5.73
C ASN A 49 -2.71 -6.73 -5.80
N SER A 50 -2.73 -7.57 -4.76
CA SER A 50 -3.69 -8.69 -4.68
C SER A 50 -5.13 -8.19 -4.65
N GLN A 51 -5.44 -7.16 -3.86
CA GLN A 51 -6.80 -6.57 -3.80
C GLN A 51 -7.25 -6.04 -5.18
N LEU A 52 -6.35 -5.36 -5.90
CA LEU A 52 -6.61 -4.83 -7.24
C LEU A 52 -6.74 -5.90 -8.33
N ASP A 53 -6.27 -7.12 -8.07
CA ASP A 53 -6.40 -8.23 -9.00
C ASP A 53 -7.78 -8.91 -8.89
N VAL A 54 -8.29 -9.05 -7.66
CA VAL A 54 -9.61 -9.64 -7.40
C VAL A 54 -10.76 -8.72 -7.86
N GLY A 55 -10.50 -7.43 -8.10
CA GLY A 55 -11.50 -6.48 -8.60
C GLY A 55 -12.60 -6.15 -7.58
N THR A 56 -12.45 -6.61 -6.34
CA THR A 56 -13.38 -6.32 -5.25
C THR A 56 -13.10 -4.93 -4.70
N PRO A 57 -14.12 -4.08 -4.48
CA PRO A 57 -13.93 -2.83 -3.75
C PRO A 57 -13.23 -3.11 -2.42
N ALA A 58 -12.26 -2.25 -2.09
CA ALA A 58 -11.54 -2.29 -0.83
C ALA A 58 -12.48 -1.95 0.35
N GLU A 59 -13.36 -2.88 0.73
CA GLU A 59 -14.03 -2.90 2.03
C GLU A 59 -13.12 -3.57 3.07
N LEU A 60 -11.90 -3.06 3.21
CA LEU A 60 -11.07 -3.35 4.37
C LEU A 60 -10.59 -2.04 4.95
N SER A 61 -11.56 -1.27 5.46
CA SER A 61 -11.36 -0.41 6.62
C SER A 61 -10.78 -1.29 7.73
N PHE A 62 -9.46 -1.37 7.81
CA PHE A 62 -8.77 -2.08 8.87
C PHE A 62 -8.90 -1.22 10.14
N GLU A 63 -10.05 -1.30 10.81
CA GLU A 63 -10.17 -0.84 12.19
C GLU A 63 -9.36 -1.80 13.05
N SER A 64 -8.24 -1.32 13.56
CA SER A 64 -7.41 -2.04 14.51
C SER A 64 -8.19 -2.26 15.81
N ILE A 65 -8.78 -3.44 15.98
CA ILE A 65 -9.28 -3.86 17.29
C ILE A 65 -8.09 -4.14 18.21
N SER A 66 -7.95 -3.32 19.25
CA SER A 66 -7.02 -3.59 20.34
C SER A 66 -7.65 -4.69 21.20
N ILE A 67 -7.05 -5.88 21.18
CA ILE A 67 -7.42 -6.95 22.11
C ILE A 67 -6.80 -6.59 23.46
N GLU A 68 -7.61 -6.03 24.35
CA GLU A 68 -7.26 -5.89 25.77
C GLU A 68 -7.21 -7.30 26.38
N LYS A 69 -6.05 -7.69 26.90
CA LYS A 69 -5.88 -8.96 27.62
C LYS A 69 -6.40 -8.80 29.05
N ALA A 70 -7.32 -9.67 29.43
CA ALA A 70 -7.69 -9.96 30.82
C ALA A 70 -6.54 -10.64 31.59
#